data_AF-A0A970QAG6-F1
#
_entry.id   AF-A0A970QAG6-F1
#
_cell.length_a   1.000
_cell.length_b   1.000
_cell.length_c   1.000
_cell.angle_alpha   90.00
_cell.angle_beta   90.00
_cell.angle_gamma   90.00
#
_symmetry.space_group_name_H-M   'P 1'
#
loop_
_entity.id
_entity.type
_entity.pdbx_description
1 polymer ?
#
loop_
_entity_poly.entity_id
_entity_poly.type
_entity_poly.pdbx_seq_one_letter_code
_entity_poly.pdbx_strand_id
1 'polypeptide(L)'
;MAKRIVLLIVGSLLFTALLTTAAMAGPPWTPQDIYDDFVQNGKLTRDYTDAELKAYLNDATIAQYGGPIKDRLDDAVMDLLDRDEFPFTGFQLMMAGIVVVVLIGGGVMLRLLTRPKKSSESS
;
A
#
# COMPACT_ATOMS: atom_id res chain seq x y z
N MET A 1 -25.21 -28.49 -11.39
CA MET A 1 -24.26 -27.55 -12.04
C MET A 1 -24.49 -26.10 -11.62
N ALA A 2 -25.72 -25.58 -11.67
CA ALA A 2 -26.04 -24.19 -11.30
C ALA A 2 -25.52 -23.76 -9.91
N LYS A 3 -25.70 -24.57 -8.86
CA LYS A 3 -25.17 -24.29 -7.50
C LYS A 3 -23.65 -24.06 -7.46
N ARG A 4 -22.87 -24.78 -8.28
CA ARG A 4 -21.41 -24.64 -8.33
C ARG A 4 -21.00 -23.36 -9.05
N ILE A 5 -21.72 -22.99 -10.12
CA ILE A 5 -21.49 -21.76 -10.88
C ILE A 5 -21.85 -20.54 -10.02
N VAL A 6 -22.97 -20.58 -9.31
CA VAL A 6 -23.39 -19.50 -8.39
C VAL A 6 -22.38 -19.30 -7.27
N LEU A 7 -21.85 -20.39 -6.67
CA LEU A 7 -20.80 -20.29 -5.65
C LEU A 7 -19.50 -19.69 -6.19
N LEU A 8 -19.11 -20.01 -7.42
CA LEU A 8 -17.91 -19.43 -8.05
C LEU A 8 -18.08 -17.94 -8.35
N ILE A 9 -19.25 -17.52 -8.82
CA ILE A 9 -19.53 -16.11 -9.09
C ILE A 9 -19.56 -15.30 -7.80
N VAL A 10 -20.26 -15.78 -6.76
CA VAL A 10 -20.34 -15.10 -5.46
C VAL A 10 -18.98 -15.09 -4.76
N GLY A 11 -18.25 -16.21 -4.83
CA GLY A 11 -16.89 -16.31 -4.29
C GLY A 11 -15.92 -15.37 -4.99
N SER A 12 -15.99 -15.28 -6.32
CA SER A 12 -15.18 -14.32 -7.10
C SER A 12 -15.53 -12.89 -6.73
N LEU A 13 -16.81 -12.53 -6.65
CA LEU A 13 -17.24 -11.17 -6.29
C LEU A 13 -16.78 -10.77 -4.88
N LEU A 14 -16.90 -11.69 -3.91
CA LEU A 14 -16.40 -11.47 -2.56
C LEU A 14 -14.88 -11.36 -2.50
N PHE A 15 -14.17 -12.17 -3.29
CA PHE A 15 -12.71 -12.12 -3.38
C PHE A 15 -12.22 -10.81 -4.01
N THR A 16 -12.87 -10.35 -5.09
CA THR A 16 -12.58 -9.05 -5.69
C THR A 16 -12.88 -7.91 -4.72
N ALA A 17 -13.98 -7.98 -3.97
CA ALA A 17 -14.35 -6.98 -2.97
C ALA A 17 -13.37 -6.92 -1.77
N LEU A 18 -12.80 -8.07 -1.39
CA LEU A 18 -11.76 -8.15 -0.35
C LEU A 18 -10.41 -7.62 -0.83
N LEU A 19 -10.11 -7.72 -2.12
CA LEU A 19 -8.89 -7.19 -2.73
C LEU A 19 -8.96 -5.68 -3.00
N THR A 20 -10.15 -5.07 -3.00
CA THR A 20 -10.33 -3.62 -3.16
C THR A 20 -10.09 -2.80 -1.90
N THR A 21 -9.53 -3.36 -0.83
CA THR A 21 -8.89 -2.54 0.21
C THR A 21 -7.56 -2.01 -0.34
N ALA A 22 -7.64 -1.20 -1.39
CA ALA A 22 -6.58 -0.32 -1.79
C ALA A 22 -6.18 0.45 -0.52
N ALA A 23 -4.90 0.42 -0.20
CA ALA A 23 -4.33 1.36 0.74
C ALA A 23 -4.79 2.75 0.28
N MET A 24 -5.75 3.33 1.00
CA MET A 24 -6.14 4.71 0.82
C MET A 24 -4.94 5.50 1.34
N ALA A 25 -3.92 5.69 0.50
CA ALA A 25 -3.11 6.88 0.61
C ALA A 25 -4.15 8.02 0.63
N GLY A 26 -4.17 8.79 1.72
CA GLY A 26 -5.10 9.90 1.87
C GLY A 26 -5.02 10.84 0.66
N PRO A 27 -5.95 11.79 0.52
CA PRO A 27 -5.79 12.85 -0.46
C PRO A 27 -4.35 13.40 -0.36
N PRO A 28 -3.61 13.49 -1.48
CA PRO A 28 -2.20 13.84 -1.45
C PRO A 28 -2.02 15.22 -0.81
N TRP A 29 -1.13 15.31 0.17
CA TRP A 29 -0.80 16.57 0.83
C TRP A 29 -0.11 17.50 -0.15
N THR A 30 -0.56 18.74 -0.23
CA THR A 30 0.08 19.73 -1.10
C THR A 30 1.34 20.29 -0.44
N PRO A 31 2.30 20.83 -1.21
CA PRO A 31 3.45 21.56 -0.67
C PRO A 31 3.05 22.65 0.34
N GLN A 32 1.90 23.31 0.10
CA GLN A 32 1.39 24.33 1.00
C GLN A 32 0.89 23.74 2.34
N ASP A 33 0.27 22.56 2.33
CA ASP A 33 -0.14 21.88 3.57
C ASP A 33 1.05 21.48 4.45
N ILE A 34 2.18 21.10 3.82
CA ILE A 34 3.45 20.78 4.50
C ILE A 34 4.00 22.05 5.19
N TYR A 35 4.00 23.17 4.48
CA TYR A 35 4.41 24.46 5.03
C TYR A 35 3.52 24.90 6.19
N ASP A 36 2.19 24.85 6.00
CA ASP A 36 1.23 25.28 7.01
C ASP A 36 1.28 24.42 8.28
N ASP A 37 1.54 23.11 8.16
CA ASP A 37 1.75 22.23 9.31
C ASP A 37 3.01 22.62 10.10
N PHE A 38 4.11 22.88 9.39
CA PHE A 38 5.36 23.29 10.01
C PHE A 38 5.26 24.65 10.69
N VAL A 39 4.56 25.62 10.07
CA VAL A 39 4.35 26.95 10.67
C VAL A 39 3.48 26.87 11.93
N GLN A 40 2.44 26.04 11.91
CA GLN A 40 1.53 25.91 13.05
C GLN A 40 2.14 25.14 14.22
N ASN A 41 2.88 24.06 13.93
CA ASN A 41 3.37 23.12 14.95
C ASN A 41 4.86 23.25 15.24
N GLY A 42 5.61 24.00 14.43
CA GLY A 42 7.07 24.11 14.49
C GLY A 42 7.80 22.84 14.06
N LYS A 43 7.07 21.83 13.59
CA LYS A 43 7.56 20.53 13.11
C LYS A 43 6.51 19.87 12.23
N LEU A 44 6.93 18.94 11.39
CA LEU A 44 6.04 18.10 10.60
C LEU A 44 5.41 17.03 11.50
N THR A 45 4.08 17.01 11.58
CA THR A 45 3.32 16.13 12.48
C THR A 45 2.49 15.07 11.77
N ARG A 46 2.32 15.21 10.45
CA ARG A 46 1.54 14.30 9.62
C ARG A 46 2.40 13.22 8.98
N ASP A 47 1.73 12.16 8.53
CA ASP A 47 2.35 11.07 7.76
C ASP A 47 2.49 11.48 6.29
N TYR A 48 3.56 12.21 6.00
CA TYR A 48 3.94 12.59 4.64
C TYR A 48 4.67 11.44 3.95
N THR A 49 4.39 11.26 2.66
CA THR A 49 5.09 10.31 1.79
C THR A 49 6.33 10.96 1.16
N ASP A 50 7.33 10.15 0.79
CA ASP A 50 8.53 10.63 0.08
C ASP A 50 8.20 11.43 -1.18
N ALA A 51 7.14 11.05 -1.89
CA ALA A 51 6.70 11.73 -3.10
C ALA A 51 6.21 13.16 -2.79
N GLU A 52 5.47 13.33 -1.70
CA GLU A 52 4.97 14.63 -1.25
C GLU A 52 6.10 15.51 -0.72
N LEU A 53 7.01 14.93 0.07
CA LEU A 53 8.20 15.62 0.57
C LEU A 53 9.11 16.10 -0.57
N LYS A 54 9.34 15.25 -1.59
CA LYS A 54 10.08 15.63 -2.80
C LYS A 54 9.33 16.67 -3.65
N ALA A 55 8.01 16.58 -3.72
CA ALA A 55 7.20 17.57 -4.42
C ALA A 55 7.32 18.95 -3.76
N TYR A 56 7.33 19.02 -2.43
CA TYR A 56 7.62 20.24 -1.68
C TYR A 56 8.99 20.82 -2.02
N LEU A 57 10.05 19.99 -2.00
CA LEU A 57 11.42 20.46 -2.31
C LEU A 57 11.57 20.98 -3.74
N ASN A 58 10.76 20.48 -4.67
CA ASN A 58 10.77 20.89 -6.06
C ASN A 58 9.78 22.04 -6.36
N ASP A 59 9.03 22.52 -5.37
CA ASP A 59 8.04 23.57 -5.57
C ASP A 59 8.67 24.96 -5.50
N ALA A 60 8.76 25.60 -6.68
CA ALA A 60 9.26 26.97 -6.81
C ALA A 60 8.31 28.05 -6.26
N THR A 61 7.05 27.73 -6.00
CA THR A 61 6.09 28.68 -5.41
C THR A 61 6.38 28.92 -3.92
N ILE A 62 6.92 27.91 -3.23
CA ILE A 62 7.35 28.03 -1.82
C ILE A 62 8.75 28.65 -1.69
N ALA A 63 9.52 28.73 -2.79
CA ALA A 63 10.79 29.45 -2.79
C ALA A 63 10.65 30.96 -2.46
N GLN A 64 9.44 31.51 -2.51
CA GLN A 64 9.14 32.91 -2.22
C GLN A 64 9.14 33.24 -0.73
N TYR A 65 9.05 32.24 0.16
CA TYR A 65 9.03 32.43 1.63
C TYR A 65 10.43 32.67 2.23
N GLY A 66 11.34 33.26 1.44
CA GLY A 66 12.74 33.51 1.78
C GLY A 66 12.90 34.03 3.21
N GLY A 67 13.39 33.14 4.08
CA GLY A 67 13.52 33.39 5.51
C GLY A 67 13.98 32.15 6.29
N PRO A 68 14.32 32.32 7.58
CA PRO A 68 14.87 31.26 8.44
C PRO A 68 13.92 30.09 8.72
N ILE A 69 12.64 30.24 8.36
CA ILE A 69 11.63 29.17 8.47
C ILE A 69 11.82 28.16 7.34
N LYS A 70 12.18 28.61 6.14
CA LYS A 70 12.39 27.73 4.99
C LYS A 70 13.56 26.79 5.22
N ASP A 71 14.70 27.31 5.67
CA ASP A 71 15.89 26.49 5.92
C ASP A 71 15.59 25.38 6.94
N ARG A 72 14.87 25.72 8.02
CA ARG A 72 14.47 24.75 9.06
C ARG A 72 13.45 23.71 8.56
N LEU A 73 12.56 24.12 7.66
CA LEU A 73 11.59 23.21 7.05
C LEU A 73 12.28 22.28 6.05
N ASP A 74 13.19 22.80 5.23
CA ASP A 74 13.97 22.00 4.27
C ASP A 74 14.82 20.97 5.02
N ASP A 75 15.47 21.35 6.13
CA ASP A 75 16.19 20.42 7.01
C ASP A 75 15.27 19.33 7.58
N ALA A 76 14.09 19.70 8.06
CA ALA A 76 13.11 18.74 8.60
C ALA A 76 12.56 17.79 7.52
N VAL A 77 12.36 18.28 6.30
CA VAL A 77 11.92 17.46 5.16
C VAL A 77 13.03 16.48 4.74
N MET A 78 14.29 16.94 4.70
CA MET A 78 15.42 16.08 4.38
C MET A 78 15.67 15.01 5.44
N ASP A 79 15.52 15.32 6.74
CA ASP A 79 15.62 14.34 7.83
C ASP A 79 14.57 13.22 7.70
N LEU A 80 13.35 13.56 7.27
CA LEU A 80 12.30 12.58 7.01
C LEU A 80 12.58 11.72 5.76
N LEU A 81 13.24 12.28 4.74
CA LEU A 81 13.62 11.58 3.52
C LEU A 81 14.86 10.68 3.69
N ASP A 82 15.80 11.09 4.54
CA ASP A 82 17.01 10.33 4.87
C ASP A 82 16.77 9.29 5.97
N ARG A 83 15.59 9.34 6.63
CA ARG A 83 15.18 8.27 7.55
C ARG A 83 15.22 6.96 6.79
N ASP A 84 15.84 5.95 7.40
CA ASP A 84 15.87 4.58 6.88
C ASP A 84 14.43 4.04 6.72
N GLU A 85 13.80 4.34 5.59
CA GLU A 85 12.61 3.65 5.11
C GLU A 85 13.06 2.19 4.97
N PHE A 86 12.43 1.30 5.74
CA PHE A 86 12.80 -0.10 5.78
C PHE A 86 13.07 -0.62 4.35
N PRO A 87 14.10 -1.45 4.13
CA PRO A 87 14.56 -1.84 2.78
C PRO A 87 13.52 -2.64 1.97
N PHE A 88 12.34 -2.84 2.54
CA PHE A 88 11.15 -3.35 1.89
C PHE A 88 10.00 -2.36 2.08
N THR A 89 9.47 -1.83 0.97
CA THR A 89 8.24 -1.05 1.04
C THR A 89 7.10 -1.94 1.56
N GLY A 90 6.12 -1.38 2.28
CA GLY A 90 4.93 -2.15 2.70
C GLY A 90 4.25 -2.86 1.52
N PHE A 91 4.35 -2.27 0.32
CA PHE A 91 3.93 -2.87 -0.94
C PHE A 91 4.74 -4.13 -1.33
N GLN A 92 6.06 -4.15 -1.16
CA GLN A 92 6.88 -5.35 -1.41
C GLN A 92 6.51 -6.50 -0.47
N LEU A 93 6.29 -6.21 0.81
CA LEU A 93 5.81 -7.20 1.78
C LEU A 93 4.41 -7.72 1.42
N MET A 94 3.52 -6.84 0.95
CA MET A 94 2.20 -7.24 0.46
C MET A 94 2.31 -8.16 -0.76
N MET A 95 3.14 -7.83 -1.74
CA MET A 95 3.37 -8.65 -2.93
C MET A 95 3.97 -10.02 -2.58
N ALA A 96 4.97 -10.05 -1.68
CA ALA A 96 5.52 -11.29 -1.17
C ALA A 96 4.44 -12.14 -0.46
N GLY A 97 3.58 -11.52 0.35
CA GLY A 97 2.44 -12.17 0.97
C GLY A 97 1.45 -12.76 -0.04
N ILE A 98 1.09 -12.01 -1.08
CA ILE A 98 0.20 -12.49 -2.16
C ILE A 98 0.81 -13.70 -2.86
N VAL A 99 2.11 -13.65 -3.21
CA VAL A 99 2.80 -14.77 -3.86
C VAL A 99 2.73 -16.03 -3.01
N VAL A 100 2.98 -15.92 -1.70
CA VAL A 100 2.88 -17.06 -0.76
C VAL A 100 1.46 -17.64 -0.73
N VAL A 101 0.44 -16.79 -0.63
CA VAL A 101 -0.96 -17.22 -0.62
C VAL A 101 -1.35 -17.93 -1.91
N VAL A 102 -0.93 -17.41 -3.06
CA VAL A 102 -1.20 -18.02 -4.37
C VAL A 102 -0.53 -19.39 -4.49
N LEU A 103 0.73 -19.52 -4.05
CA LEU A 103 1.45 -20.80 -4.09
C LEU A 103 0.80 -21.85 -3.19
N ILE A 104 0.45 -21.47 -1.96
CA ILE A 104 -0.23 -22.37 -1.01
C ILE A 104 -1.61 -22.76 -1.55
N GLY A 105 -2.42 -21.79 -1.96
CA GLY A 105 -3.76 -22.01 -2.48
C GLY A 105 -3.76 -22.88 -3.75
N GLY A 106 -2.87 -22.57 -4.71
CA GLY A 106 -2.68 -23.34 -5.92
C GLY A 106 -2.24 -24.78 -5.63
N GLY A 107 -1.26 -24.97 -4.73
CA GLY A 107 -0.80 -26.30 -4.32
C GLY A 107 -1.89 -27.13 -3.65
N VAL A 108 -2.68 -26.54 -2.76
CA VAL A 108 -3.81 -27.23 -2.09
C VAL A 108 -4.90 -27.59 -3.09
N MET A 109 -5.21 -26.70 -4.04
CA MET A 109 -6.23 -26.98 -5.06
C MET A 109 -5.81 -28.12 -5.99
N LEU A 110 -4.55 -28.13 -6.44
CA LEU A 110 -3.99 -29.24 -7.23
C LEU A 110 -4.05 -30.55 -6.44
N ARG A 111 -3.73 -30.53 -5.14
CA ARG A 111 -3.78 -31.71 -4.26
C ARG A 111 -5.20 -32.27 -4.08
N LEU A 112 -6.21 -31.40 -4.08
CA LEU A 112 -7.61 -31.84 -3.96
C LEU A 112 -8.13 -32.43 -5.28
N LEU A 113 -7.73 -31.89 -6.42
CA LEU A 113 -8.16 -32.35 -7.74
C LEU A 113 -7.48 -33.66 -8.18
N THR A 114 -6.30 -33.98 -7.65
CA THR A 114 -5.55 -35.21 -7.96
C THR A 114 -5.84 -36.38 -7.04
N ARG A 115 -6.67 -36.21 -5.99
CA ARG A 115 -7.06 -37.35 -5.13
C ARG A 115 -7.87 -38.37 -5.95
N PRO A 116 -7.36 -39.60 -6.17
CA PRO A 116 -8.09 -40.60 -6.92
C PRO A 116 -9.33 -41.01 -6.13
N LYS A 117 -10.49 -40.92 -6.76
CA LYS A 117 -11.75 -41.42 -6.20
C LYS A 117 -11.62 -42.95 -6.14
N LYS A 118 -11.47 -43.51 -4.95
CA LYS A 118 -11.50 -44.96 -4.75
C LYS A 118 -12.88 -45.43 -5.20
N SER A 119 -12.97 -46.02 -6.38
CA SER A 119 -14.15 -46.74 -6.83
C SER A 119 -14.38 -47.86 -5.83
N SER A 120 -15.40 -47.71 -4.98
CA SER A 120 -15.94 -48.81 -4.21
C SER A 120 -16.64 -49.74 -5.20
N GLU A 121 -15.84 -50.63 -5.76
CA GLU A 121 -16.25 -51.78 -6.55
C GLU A 121 -16.22 -52.99 -5.61
N SER A 122 -17.38 -53.66 -5.48
CA SER A 122 -17.67 -55.03 -5.00
C SER A 122 -18.98 -54.98 -4.19
N SER A 123 -20.11 -55.37 -4.81
CA SER A 123 -20.66 -56.74 -4.91
C SER A 123 -21.59 -57.07 -3.76
#